data_AF-A0AAW3IWU9-F1
#
_entry.id   AF-A0AAW3IWU9-F1
#
_cell.length_a   1.000
_cell.length_b   1.000
_cell.length_c   1.000
_cell.angle_alpha   90.00
_cell.angle_beta   90.00
_cell.angle_gamma   90.00
#
_symmetry.space_group_name_H-M   'P 1'
#
loop_
_entity.id
_entity.type
_entity.pdbx_description
1 polymer ?
#
loop_
_entity_poly.entity_id
_entity_poly.type
_entity_poly.pdbx_seq_one_letter_code
_entity_poly.pdbx_strand_id
1 'polypeptide(L)'
;MSNGTFLVRITQIYQYHPDNVQLGAVFVNQNAGAHRIVLLTTQNQLNMKPQVGQQWEILKENNYSVRQQPVSVGGYVDVWRFMQPKLKCVMPDNGIGFVNFLSTELEIVGIGRVKAQLLWAEFRRHIFTML
;
A
#
# COMPACT_ATOMS: atom_id res chain seq x y z
N MET A 1 -13.08 1.98 20.81
CA MET A 1 -13.48 1.23 19.60
C MET A 1 -12.39 1.43 18.58
N SER A 2 -11.62 0.38 18.24
CA SER A 2 -10.49 0.52 17.32
C SER A 2 -11.02 0.79 15.91
N ASN A 3 -10.73 1.98 15.39
CA ASN A 3 -10.92 2.32 13.98
C ASN A 3 -9.95 1.46 13.16
N GLY A 4 -10.33 0.22 12.84
CA GLY A 4 -9.42 -0.74 12.21
C GLY A 4 -9.10 -0.30 10.78
N THR A 5 -7.89 0.18 10.51
CA THR A 5 -7.38 0.45 9.16
C THR A 5 -6.89 -0.86 8.52
N PHE A 6 -6.97 -0.95 7.19
CA PHE A 6 -6.28 -2.02 6.46
C PHE A 6 -4.99 -1.46 5.87
N LEU A 7 -3.86 -2.08 6.20
CA LEU A 7 -2.58 -1.77 5.57
C LEU A 7 -2.38 -2.65 4.34
N VAL A 8 -2.19 -2.04 3.19
CA VAL A 8 -2.02 -2.73 1.91
C VAL A 8 -0.78 -2.24 1.16
N ARG A 9 -0.15 -3.14 0.41
CA ARG A 9 0.93 -2.82 -0.53
C ARG A 9 0.40 -2.84 -1.95
N ILE A 10 0.61 -1.77 -2.71
CA ILE A 10 0.25 -1.71 -4.13
C ILE A 10 1.15 -2.67 -4.91
N THR A 11 0.54 -3.59 -5.64
CA THR A 11 1.23 -4.57 -6.49
C THR A 11 1.06 -4.23 -7.96
N GLN A 12 0.00 -3.50 -8.33
CA GLN A 12 -0.28 -3.17 -9.72
C GLN A 12 -1.06 -1.87 -9.86
N ILE A 13 -0.82 -1.13 -10.94
CA ILE A 13 -1.64 0.01 -11.36
C ILE A 13 -2.31 -0.40 -12.67
N TYR A 14 -3.58 -0.77 -12.61
CA TYR A 14 -4.34 -1.17 -13.79
C TYR A 14 -4.74 0.03 -14.65
N GLN A 15 -5.13 1.13 -13.99
CA GLN A 15 -5.63 2.32 -14.64
C GLN A 15 -5.37 3.56 -13.77
N TYR A 16 -5.02 4.69 -14.40
CA TYR A 16 -4.80 5.97 -13.72
C TYR A 16 -5.32 7.15 -14.57
N HIS A 17 -6.62 7.42 -14.48
CA HIS A 17 -7.27 8.61 -15.04
C HIS A 17 -7.96 9.41 -13.92
N PRO A 18 -8.26 10.71 -14.14
CA PRO A 18 -8.85 11.58 -13.11
C PRO A 18 -10.06 10.95 -12.39
N ASP A 19 -10.99 10.40 -13.16
CA ASP A 19 -12.26 9.87 -12.66
C ASP A 19 -12.25 8.34 -12.46
N ASN A 20 -11.13 7.69 -12.78
CA ASN A 20 -11.03 6.24 -12.64
C ASN A 20 -9.58 5.82 -12.40
N VAL A 21 -9.31 5.46 -11.16
CA VAL A 21 -8.06 4.85 -10.71
C VAL A 21 -8.37 3.44 -10.21
N GLN A 22 -7.70 2.46 -10.80
CA GLN A 22 -7.81 1.06 -10.42
C GLN A 22 -6.43 0.52 -10.02
N LEU A 23 -6.32 0.08 -8.77
CA LEU A 23 -5.08 -0.44 -8.20
C LEU A 23 -5.26 -1.89 -7.75
N GLY A 24 -4.23 -2.70 -7.98
CA GLY A 24 -4.06 -4.02 -7.37
C GLY A 24 -3.21 -3.91 -6.12
N ALA A 25 -3.60 -4.61 -5.06
CA ALA A 25 -2.86 -4.60 -3.80
C ALA A 25 -2.96 -5.96 -3.07
N VAL A 26 -2.17 -6.09 -2.01
CA VAL A 26 -2.20 -7.20 -1.05
C VAL A 26 -2.12 -6.64 0.37
N PHE A 27 -2.66 -7.34 1.37
CA PHE A 27 -2.48 -6.95 2.77
C PHE A 27 -1.02 -7.09 3.19
N VAL A 28 -0.53 -6.17 4.03
CA VAL A 28 0.87 -6.18 4.51
C VAL A 28 1.07 -7.10 5.72
N ASN A 29 0.07 -7.21 6.62
CA ASN A 29 0.18 -7.94 7.89
C ASN A 29 -1.07 -8.77 8.19
N GLN A 30 -1.49 -9.68 7.32
CA GLN A 30 -2.62 -10.57 7.63
C GLN A 30 -2.24 -12.04 7.51
N ASN A 31 -2.55 -12.81 8.55
CA ASN A 31 -2.66 -14.28 8.53
C ASN A 31 -3.83 -14.76 7.64
N ALA A 32 -4.62 -13.84 7.12
CA ALA A 32 -5.64 -14.08 6.12
C ALA A 32 -4.90 -14.45 4.83
N GLY A 33 -5.20 -15.60 4.23
CA GLY A 33 -4.46 -16.23 3.14
C GLY A 33 -4.25 -15.34 1.89
N ALA A 34 -3.88 -15.94 0.75
CA ALA A 34 -3.63 -15.17 -0.46
C ALA A 34 -4.87 -14.37 -0.89
N HIS A 35 -4.96 -13.09 -0.50
CA HIS A 35 -6.07 -12.21 -0.80
C HIS A 35 -5.63 -11.21 -1.85
N ARG A 36 -6.31 -11.20 -2.99
CA ARG A 36 -6.14 -10.17 -4.01
C ARG A 36 -7.01 -8.99 -3.66
N ILE A 37 -6.45 -7.80 -3.64
CA ILE A 37 -7.21 -6.57 -3.38
C ILE A 37 -7.31 -5.77 -4.68
N VAL A 38 -8.50 -5.26 -4.95
CA VAL A 38 -8.77 -4.30 -6.02
C VAL A 38 -9.33 -3.02 -5.39
N LEU A 39 -8.61 -1.93 -5.55
CA LEU A 39 -9.02 -0.59 -5.11
C LEU A 39 -9.55 0.16 -6.32
N LEU A 40 -10.79 0.62 -6.25
CA LEU A 40 -11.42 1.45 -7.27
C LEU A 40 -11.69 2.83 -6.69
N THR A 41 -11.09 3.88 -7.24
CA THR A 41 -11.20 5.25 -6.69
C THR A 41 -10.96 6.29 -7.80
N THR A 42 -10.80 7.54 -7.41
CA THR A 42 -10.53 8.70 -8.28
C THR A 42 -9.26 9.43 -7.83
N GLN A 43 -8.62 10.20 -8.71
CA GLN A 43 -7.34 10.85 -8.36
C GLN A 43 -7.47 11.84 -7.19
N ASN A 44 -8.61 12.52 -7.07
CA ASN A 44 -8.87 13.47 -5.98
C ASN A 44 -8.99 12.82 -4.59
N GLN A 45 -9.16 11.50 -4.51
CA GLN A 45 -9.18 10.76 -3.24
C GLN A 45 -7.78 10.31 -2.81
N LEU A 46 -6.76 10.51 -3.66
CA LEU A 46 -5.39 10.11 -3.38
C LEU A 46 -4.59 11.31 -2.88
N ASN A 47 -3.86 11.13 -1.79
CA ASN A 47 -2.94 12.15 -1.29
C ASN A 47 -1.67 12.29 -2.16
N MET A 48 -1.40 11.32 -3.03
CA MET A 48 -0.29 11.35 -3.97
C MET A 48 -0.52 10.39 -5.15
N LYS A 49 0.32 10.49 -6.20
CA LYS A 49 0.30 9.52 -7.31
C LYS A 49 0.79 8.13 -6.82
N PRO A 50 0.01 7.06 -7.02
CA PRO A 50 0.36 5.72 -6.57
C PRO A 50 1.52 5.13 -7.39
N GLN A 51 2.34 4.31 -6.74
CA GLN A 51 3.43 3.54 -7.33
C GLN A 51 3.42 2.11 -6.79
N VAL A 52 3.85 1.15 -7.61
CA VAL A 52 4.03 -0.24 -7.17
C VAL A 52 5.06 -0.30 -6.05
N GLY A 53 4.80 -1.12 -5.03
CA GLY A 53 5.62 -1.26 -3.83
C GLY A 53 5.23 -0.34 -2.68
N GLN A 54 4.51 0.76 -2.96
CA GLN A 54 4.05 1.66 -1.89
C GLN A 54 3.07 0.99 -0.94
N GLN A 55 3.18 1.33 0.33
CA GLN A 55 2.21 0.95 1.35
C GLN A 55 1.19 2.06 1.61
N TRP A 56 -0.07 1.67 1.66
CA TRP A 56 -1.22 2.55 1.79
C TRP A 56 -2.13 2.03 2.89
N GLU A 57 -2.69 2.95 3.67
CA GLU A 57 -3.81 2.67 4.56
C GLU A 57 -5.13 2.87 3.80
N ILE A 58 -5.99 1.86 3.92
CA ILE A 58 -7.41 1.98 3.63
C ILE A 58 -8.09 2.32 4.95
N LEU A 59 -8.62 3.53 5.04
CA LEU A 59 -9.48 3.89 6.16
C LEU A 59 -10.77 3.09 6.01
N LYS A 60 -11.11 2.29 7.02
CA LYS A 60 -12.23 1.34 6.96
C LYS A 60 -13.56 2.07 6.93
N GLU A 61 -13.96 2.38 5.73
CA GLU A 61 -15.35 2.55 5.35
C GLU A 61 -15.86 1.15 4.96
N ASN A 62 -17.09 0.79 5.31
CA ASN A 62 -17.67 -0.53 4.98
C ASN A 62 -18.01 -0.67 3.48
N ASN A 63 -17.25 -0.02 2.60
CA ASN A 63 -17.44 0.06 1.15
C ASN A 63 -16.62 -1.02 0.42
N TYR A 64 -16.61 -2.24 0.94
CA TYR A 64 -15.95 -3.36 0.28
C TYR A 64 -16.87 -4.56 0.08
N SER A 65 -16.54 -5.36 -0.93
CA SER A 65 -17.16 -6.66 -1.18
C SER A 65 -16.07 -7.71 -1.35
N VAL A 66 -16.32 -8.93 -0.87
CA VAL A 66 -15.41 -10.07 -1.05
C VAL A 66 -16.09 -11.06 -1.99
N ARG A 67 -15.39 -11.49 -3.02
CA ARG A 67 -15.87 -12.51 -3.98
C ARG A 67 -14.77 -13.52 -4.26
N GLN A 68 -15.14 -14.79 -4.35
CA GLN A 68 -14.23 -15.82 -4.82
C GLN A 68 -14.08 -15.75 -6.33
N GLN A 69 -12.82 -15.77 -6.80
CA GLN A 69 -12.49 -15.92 -8.21
C GLN A 69 -11.77 -17.25 -8.45
N PRO A 70 -12.21 -18.04 -9.43
CA PRO A 70 -11.48 -19.24 -9.82
C PRO A 70 -10.14 -18.83 -10.45
N VAL A 71 -9.05 -19.43 -9.98
CA VAL A 71 -7.69 -19.21 -10.49
C VAL A 71 -7.09 -20.48 -11.10
N SER A 72 -7.65 -21.65 -10.78
CA SER A 72 -7.32 -22.94 -11.39
C SER A 72 -8.47 -23.93 -11.16
N VAL A 73 -8.38 -25.15 -11.71
CA VAL A 73 -9.35 -26.22 -11.45
C VAL A 73 -9.37 -26.53 -9.95
N GLY A 74 -10.47 -26.19 -9.27
CA GLY A 74 -10.64 -26.36 -7.82
C GLY A 74 -9.93 -25.31 -6.95
N GLY A 75 -9.17 -24.39 -7.54
CA GLY A 75 -8.47 -23.31 -6.84
C GLY A 75 -9.24 -22.00 -6.90
N TYR A 76 -9.54 -21.42 -5.74
CA TYR A 76 -10.24 -20.14 -5.61
C TYR A 76 -9.41 -19.16 -4.78
N VAL A 77 -9.51 -17.88 -5.13
CA VAL A 77 -8.92 -16.78 -4.36
C VAL A 77 -10.00 -15.80 -3.94
N ASP A 78 -9.98 -15.38 -2.68
CA ASP A 78 -10.85 -14.31 -2.21
C ASP A 78 -10.33 -12.97 -2.73
N VAL A 79 -11.17 -12.28 -3.50
CA VAL A 79 -10.88 -10.96 -4.03
C VAL A 79 -11.67 -9.92 -3.27
N TRP A 80 -10.95 -9.05 -2.58
CA TRP A 80 -11.49 -7.91 -1.85
C TRP A 80 -11.55 -6.71 -2.78
N ARG A 81 -12.75 -6.19 -3.01
CA ARG A 81 -12.97 -5.02 -3.86
C ARG A 81 -13.46 -3.86 -3.02
N PHE A 82 -12.66 -2.81 -2.93
CA PHE A 82 -13.00 -1.56 -2.25
C PHE A 82 -13.49 -0.52 -3.25
N MET A 83 -14.63 0.10 -2.96
CA MET A 83 -15.32 1.05 -3.85
C MET A 83 -15.23 2.47 -3.28
N GLN A 84 -14.43 3.32 -3.92
CA GLN A 84 -14.09 4.67 -3.46
C GLN A 84 -13.58 4.70 -2.01
N PRO A 85 -12.59 3.86 -1.63
CA PRO A 85 -12.01 3.94 -0.30
C PRO A 85 -11.28 5.28 -0.10
N LYS A 86 -11.30 5.78 1.13
CA LYS A 86 -10.31 6.78 1.56
C LYS A 86 -8.96 6.12 1.72
N LEU A 87 -7.99 6.62 0.96
CA LEU A 87 -6.65 6.08 0.86
C LEU A 87 -5.62 7.09 1.34
N LYS A 88 -4.65 6.61 2.12
CA LYS A 88 -3.51 7.43 2.53
C LYS A 88 -2.23 6.64 2.32
N CYS A 89 -1.33 7.16 1.49
CA CYS A 89 0.02 6.62 1.43
C CYS A 89 0.69 6.83 2.78
N VAL A 90 1.17 5.75 3.39
CA VAL A 90 1.88 5.77 4.67
C VAL A 90 3.38 5.59 4.51
N MET A 91 3.81 5.12 3.34
CA MET A 91 5.22 5.13 3.03
C MET A 91 5.71 6.57 2.87
N PRO A 92 6.91 6.87 3.36
CA PRO A 92 7.51 8.17 3.12
C PRO A 92 7.68 8.43 1.62
N ASP A 93 7.00 9.45 1.13
CA ASP A 93 6.96 9.80 -0.30
C ASP A 93 8.14 10.68 -0.74
N ASN A 94 8.95 11.11 0.22
CA ASN A 94 10.10 11.98 0.05
C ASN A 94 11.23 11.60 1.01
N GLY A 95 12.44 12.07 0.70
CA GLY A 95 13.65 11.71 1.46
C GLY A 95 13.62 12.14 2.92
N ILE A 96 12.96 13.25 3.24
CA ILE A 96 12.86 13.73 4.62
C ILE A 96 11.99 12.78 5.43
N GLY A 97 10.83 12.39 4.90
CA GLY A 97 9.96 11.40 5.53
C GLY A 97 10.67 10.06 5.70
N PHE A 98 11.43 9.63 4.69
CA PHE A 98 12.13 8.34 4.72
C PHE A 98 13.21 8.31 5.79
N VAL A 99 14.01 9.38 5.83
CA VAL A 99 15.06 9.58 6.83
C VAL A 99 14.46 9.62 8.22
N ASN A 100 13.38 10.38 8.41
CA ASN A 100 12.71 10.48 9.70
C ASN A 100 12.21 9.10 10.14
N PHE A 101 11.43 8.41 9.30
CA PHE A 101 10.90 7.08 9.59
C PHE A 101 11.99 6.11 10.05
N LEU A 102 13.03 5.91 9.23
CA LEU A 102 14.11 4.98 9.57
C LEU A 102 14.89 5.38 10.82
N SER A 103 15.08 6.69 11.05
CA SER A 103 15.86 7.17 12.18
C SER A 103 15.13 7.19 13.51
N THR A 104 13.79 7.10 13.49
CA THR A 104 12.94 7.14 14.69
C THR A 104 12.31 5.78 15.02
N GLU A 105 12.40 4.81 14.11
CA GLU A 105 11.84 3.48 14.32
C GLU A 105 12.73 2.66 15.28
N LEU A 106 12.14 2.22 16.40
CA LEU A 106 12.86 1.52 17.47
C LEU A 106 13.23 0.08 17.07
N GLU A 107 12.46 -0.51 16.15
CA GLU A 107 12.73 -1.86 15.63
C GLU A 107 13.93 -1.88 14.64
N ILE A 108 14.31 -0.73 14.09
CA ILE A 108 15.41 -0.61 13.11
C ILE A 108 16.69 -0.16 13.83
N VAL A 109 17.25 -1.08 14.62
CA VAL A 109 18.44 -0.81 15.44
C VAL A 109 19.66 -0.47 14.57
N GLY A 110 20.34 0.62 14.92
CA GLY A 110 21.63 1.00 14.30
C GLY A 110 21.52 1.81 13.01
N ILE A 111 20.31 2.17 12.58
CA ILE A 111 20.05 3.11 11.48
C ILE A 111 19.69 4.49 12.07
N GLY A 112 20.69 5.32 12.31
CA GLY A 112 20.48 6.73 12.65
C GLY A 112 20.22 7.60 11.43
N ARG A 113 19.92 8.89 11.65
CA ARG A 113 19.60 9.89 10.61
C ARG A 113 20.58 9.90 9.43
N VAL A 114 21.89 9.85 9.71
CA VAL A 114 22.95 9.87 8.69
C VAL A 114 22.90 8.62 7.80
N LYS A 115 22.73 7.43 8.38
CA LYS A 115 22.64 6.19 7.59
C LYS A 115 21.36 6.13 6.77
N ALA A 116 20.24 6.61 7.32
CA ALA A 116 18.99 6.72 6.59
C ALA A 116 19.10 7.69 5.40
N GLN A 117 19.86 8.79 5.53
CA GLN A 117 20.14 9.70 4.42
C GLN A 117 20.97 9.03 3.33
N LEU A 118 21.98 8.24 3.70
CA LEU A 118 22.79 7.48 2.75
C LEU A 118 21.95 6.45 1.99
N LEU A 119 21.09 5.70 2.69
CA LEU A 119 20.15 4.76 2.07
C LEU A 119 19.20 5.46 1.10
N TRP A 120 18.67 6.63 1.48
CA TRP A 120 17.85 7.41 0.57
C TRP A 120 18.63 7.93 -0.63
N ALA A 121 19.87 8.39 -0.43
CA ALA A 121 20.70 8.91 -1.52
C ALA A 121 21.00 7.83 -2.56
N GLU A 122 21.31 6.62 -2.09
CA GLU A 122 21.64 5.45 -2.91
C GLU A 122 20.41 4.91 -3.63
N PHE A 123 19.35 4.58 -2.90
CA PHE A 123 18.21 3.84 -3.46
C PHE A 123 17.05 4.74 -3.88
N ARG A 124 16.87 5.90 -3.24
CA ARG A 124 15.74 6.81 -3.43
C ARG A 124 14.42 6.02 -3.48
N ARG A 125 13.59 6.28 -4.50
CA ARG A 125 12.32 5.59 -4.74
C ARG A 125 12.47 4.11 -5.14
N HIS A 126 13.67 3.65 -5.53
CA HIS A 126 13.88 2.24 -5.91
C HIS A 126 13.90 1.32 -4.69
N ILE A 127 14.03 1.86 -3.46
CA ILE A 127 13.94 1.04 -2.25
C ILE A 127 12.56 0.37 -2.13
N PHE A 128 11.50 1.03 -2.63
CA PHE A 128 10.14 0.49 -2.61
C PHE A 128 9.94 -0.70 -3.56
N THR A 129 10.86 -0.90 -4.51
CA THR A 129 10.85 -2.06 -5.40
C THR A 129 11.73 -3.22 -4.90
N MET A 130 12.53 -3.00 -3.84
CA MET A 130 13.41 -4.03 -3.25
C MET A 130 12.76 -4.78 -2.07
N LEU A 131 11.58 -4.34 -1.62
CA LEU A 131 10.81 -4.88 -0.49
C LEU A 131 9.52 -5.57 -0.97
#